data_AF-A0A1B6DBY3-F1
#
_entry.id   AF-A0A1B6DBY3-F1
#
_cell.length_a   1.000
_cell.length_b   1.000
_cell.length_c   1.000
_cell.angle_alpha   90.00
_cell.angle_beta   90.00
_cell.angle_gamma   90.00
#
_symmetry.space_group_name_H-M   'P 1'
#
loop_
_entity.id
_entity.type
_entity.pdbx_description
1 polymer ?
#
loop_
_entity_poly.entity_id
_entity_poly.type
_entity_poly.pdbx_seq_one_letter_code
_entity_poly.pdbx_strand_id
1 'polypeptide(L)'
;MCEVLSLTGNPCTKPLHKGGSGETSIHEADTNFKAELPIMEHCSGVRYISACNCGRKQGSREDPFTVRNANYDFYQLLGSECGCEMLDRIVFPVFEPSTKDFKAAQLFSNHSQGSKLKDISTCCKDLSNQHGNTQGLSLVHSGDGDSDLMIGDPNLNAEAATVHPQISDTSFTENNHHIVIQVAETEVESSKEKFLVRQPSTTEYLPGMLNSESPGSLLPQFPSWSLVCLGPSSLYSHNLGLQEQQQAGLLMGSAYLLPWDVTVRLEQQQKDKFWPPVGEPNRLKQSQSLGLSKGRKSKGTKDLSEFNVKIFIGVEYECPRGHRFMCSAPDRVLKTSGTGLVKDNGNKVTGCDMPLYFPCPCTNTKPLIAQLMRVHVVTPKAPVHVTLDPKVQPAPSPCPTFVTGCQEPMRLSQSAYWVLRLPYVYVGERGTYLPPKDPVPPDYGKLLTGMYGIVEISDNKL
;
A
#
# COMPACT_ATOMS: atom_id res chain seq x y z
N MET A 1 24.08 -14.57 23.20
CA MET A 1 24.57 -13.64 22.15
C MET A 1 23.74 -12.36 22.24
N CYS A 2 23.80 -11.45 21.27
CA CYS A 2 22.91 -10.28 21.24
C CYS A 2 21.44 -10.67 20.98
N GLU A 3 21.20 -11.54 19.98
CA GLU A 3 19.92 -12.22 19.68
C GLU A 3 18.69 -11.35 19.35
N VAL A 4 18.72 -10.04 19.62
CA VAL A 4 17.73 -9.06 19.13
C VAL A 4 17.47 -9.27 17.63
N LEU A 5 16.20 -9.32 17.23
CA LEU A 5 15.79 -9.57 15.85
C LEU A 5 15.89 -8.32 14.99
N SER A 6 16.24 -8.49 13.72
CA SER A 6 16.10 -7.48 12.68
C SER A 6 14.63 -7.28 12.29
N LEU A 7 14.34 -6.23 11.53
CA LEU A 7 13.01 -5.93 11.00
C LEU A 7 12.60 -6.89 9.85
N THR A 8 13.43 -7.88 9.52
CA THR A 8 13.06 -9.03 8.67
C THR A 8 13.02 -10.36 9.44
N GLY A 9 13.29 -10.33 10.76
CA GLY A 9 13.16 -11.48 11.66
C GLY A 9 14.36 -12.42 11.70
N ASN A 10 15.60 -11.89 11.56
CA ASN A 10 16.85 -12.63 11.78
C ASN A 10 17.58 -12.13 13.05
N PRO A 11 18.14 -13.00 13.89
CA PRO A 11 18.79 -12.59 15.14
C PRO A 11 20.14 -11.90 14.91
N CYS A 12 20.49 -10.97 15.79
CA CYS A 12 21.79 -10.32 15.82
C CYS A 12 22.90 -11.31 16.24
N THR A 13 23.91 -11.46 15.37
CA THR A 13 25.01 -12.44 15.50
C THR A 13 26.23 -11.90 16.26
N LYS A 14 26.16 -10.68 16.81
CA LYS A 14 27.21 -10.09 17.65
C LYS A 14 27.13 -10.60 19.10
N PRO A 15 28.21 -10.47 19.89
CA PRO A 15 28.19 -10.63 21.35
C PRO A 15 27.19 -9.67 22.01
N LEU A 16 26.98 -9.79 23.33
CA LEU A 16 26.18 -8.81 24.08
C LEU A 16 26.81 -7.41 23.93
N HIS A 17 26.00 -6.46 23.46
CA HIS A 17 26.39 -5.09 23.18
C HIS A 17 25.27 -4.13 23.58
N LYS A 18 25.57 -2.83 23.66
CA LYS A 18 24.57 -1.77 23.61
C LYS A 18 24.25 -1.49 22.16
N GLY A 19 22.97 -1.52 21.80
CA GLY A 19 22.52 -1.24 20.44
C GLY A 19 22.94 0.16 20.02
N GLY A 20 23.65 0.25 18.89
CA GLY A 20 23.81 1.51 18.17
C GLY A 20 22.45 2.05 17.68
N SER A 21 22.44 3.32 17.29
CA SER A 21 21.30 4.04 16.71
C SER A 21 19.96 4.05 17.48
N GLY A 22 19.99 4.12 18.82
CA GLY A 22 19.16 5.09 19.56
C GLY A 22 17.87 4.64 20.24
N GLU A 23 17.32 3.46 19.93
CA GLU A 23 16.19 2.89 20.67
C GLU A 23 16.54 1.49 21.20
N THR A 24 16.51 1.31 22.53
CA THR A 24 16.60 -0.01 23.15
C THR A 24 15.77 -0.04 24.43
N SER A 25 14.50 -0.43 24.30
CA SER A 25 13.57 -0.66 25.40
C SER A 25 13.91 -1.95 26.14
N ILE A 26 14.82 -1.87 27.12
CA ILE A 26 15.08 -2.93 28.10
C ILE A 26 14.80 -2.37 29.49
N HIS A 27 13.91 -3.04 30.23
CA HIS A 27 13.52 -2.66 31.58
C HIS A 27 14.72 -2.55 32.54
N GLU A 28 14.56 -1.67 33.53
CA GLU A 28 15.57 -1.30 34.53
C GLU A 28 15.85 -2.44 35.52
N ALA A 29 16.69 -3.38 35.09
CA ALA A 29 17.34 -4.37 35.94
C ALA A 29 18.85 -4.41 35.61
N ASP A 30 19.68 -4.59 36.64
CA ASP A 30 21.14 -4.80 36.55
C ASP A 30 21.93 -3.72 35.79
N THR A 31 21.94 -2.51 36.34
CA THR A 31 22.67 -1.33 35.83
C THR A 31 24.20 -1.50 35.81
N ASN A 32 24.79 -2.25 36.75
CA ASN A 32 26.26 -2.38 36.84
C ASN A 32 26.88 -3.19 35.69
N PHE A 33 26.38 -4.40 35.39
CA PHE A 33 26.95 -5.22 34.31
C PHE A 33 26.70 -4.65 32.90
N LYS A 34 25.61 -3.91 32.71
CA LYS A 34 25.28 -3.26 31.43
C LYS A 34 26.18 -2.05 31.13
N ALA A 35 26.81 -1.45 32.13
CA ALA A 35 27.68 -0.28 31.96
C ALA A 35 28.92 -0.57 31.10
N GLU A 36 29.50 -1.77 31.19
CA GLU A 36 30.76 -2.13 30.53
C GLU A 36 30.61 -2.67 29.10
N LEU A 37 29.37 -3.00 28.67
CA LEU A 37 29.14 -3.56 27.34
C LEU A 37 29.54 -2.60 26.21
N PRO A 38 30.18 -3.08 25.13
CA PRO A 38 30.59 -2.25 23.99
C PRO A 38 29.36 -1.69 23.26
N ILE A 39 29.48 -0.49 22.69
CA ILE A 39 28.44 0.09 21.82
C ILE A 39 28.69 -0.38 20.39
N MET A 40 27.72 -1.07 19.79
CA MET A 40 27.84 -1.62 18.43
C MET A 40 26.47 -1.62 17.73
N GLU A 41 26.43 -1.24 16.46
CA GLU A 41 25.23 -1.43 15.62
C GLU A 41 24.86 -2.92 15.54
N HIS A 42 23.57 -3.24 15.49
CA HIS A 42 23.10 -4.60 15.30
C HIS A 42 23.43 -5.13 13.90
N CYS A 43 23.61 -6.46 13.77
CA CYS A 43 23.89 -7.11 12.49
C CYS A 43 23.51 -8.60 12.58
N SER A 44 22.72 -9.10 11.63
CA SER A 44 22.42 -10.53 11.48
C SER A 44 23.40 -11.25 10.54
N GLY A 45 24.23 -10.48 9.81
CA GLY A 45 25.06 -10.97 8.70
C GLY A 45 24.29 -11.22 7.40
N VAL A 46 22.96 -11.12 7.40
CA VAL A 46 22.13 -11.31 6.21
C VAL A 46 22.22 -10.08 5.31
N ARG A 47 22.30 -10.33 4.00
CA ARG A 47 22.32 -9.30 2.95
C ARG A 47 21.33 -9.63 1.84
N TYR A 48 20.76 -8.58 1.26
CA TYR A 48 19.77 -8.59 0.20
C TYR A 48 20.25 -7.73 -0.97
N ILE A 49 19.61 -7.84 -2.13
CA ILE A 49 19.78 -6.88 -3.23
C ILE A 49 18.49 -6.09 -3.39
N SER A 50 18.58 -4.76 -3.30
CA SER A 50 17.45 -3.85 -3.51
C SER A 50 17.79 -2.74 -4.51
N ALA A 51 16.78 -2.23 -5.23
CA ALA A 51 16.97 -1.05 -6.09
C ALA A 51 16.69 0.27 -5.36
N CYS A 52 17.22 1.38 -5.89
CA CYS A 52 17.00 2.74 -5.36
C CYS A 52 15.54 3.22 -5.52
N ASN A 53 15.25 4.47 -5.11
CA ASN A 53 13.91 5.06 -5.21
C ASN A 53 13.35 5.02 -6.65
N CYS A 54 14.16 5.35 -7.66
CA CYS A 54 13.75 5.36 -9.06
C CYS A 54 13.89 4.01 -9.80
N GLY A 55 14.41 2.98 -9.13
CA GLY A 55 14.67 1.65 -9.69
C GLY A 55 15.86 1.54 -10.65
N ARG A 56 16.50 2.64 -11.08
CA ARG A 56 17.60 2.60 -12.08
C ARG A 56 18.80 1.76 -11.63
N LYS A 57 19.20 1.87 -10.35
CA LYS A 57 20.39 1.21 -9.78
C LYS A 57 20.01 0.22 -8.68
N GLN A 58 20.73 -0.91 -8.63
CA GLN A 58 20.67 -1.88 -7.53
C GLN A 58 21.93 -1.83 -6.67
N GLY A 59 21.80 -2.20 -5.40
CA GLY A 59 22.90 -2.27 -4.44
C GLY A 59 22.67 -3.32 -3.35
N SER A 60 23.74 -3.63 -2.61
CA SER A 60 23.68 -4.51 -1.44
C SER A 60 22.96 -3.79 -0.30
N ARG A 61 21.86 -4.36 0.16
CA ARG A 61 21.13 -3.96 1.37
C ARG A 61 21.58 -4.87 2.52
N GLU A 62 22.02 -4.29 3.63
CA GLU A 62 22.16 -5.04 4.89
C GLU A 62 20.80 -5.16 5.59
N ASP A 63 20.59 -6.25 6.32
CA ASP A 63 19.36 -6.54 7.05
C ASP A 63 19.11 -5.49 8.17
N PRO A 64 18.05 -4.66 8.08
CA PRO A 64 17.91 -3.47 8.90
C PRO A 64 17.32 -3.77 10.29
N PHE A 65 17.87 -3.10 11.31
CA PHE A 65 17.36 -3.16 12.69
C PHE A 65 16.56 -1.91 13.10
N THR A 66 16.62 -0.83 12.31
CA THR A 66 15.84 0.41 12.54
C THR A 66 14.99 0.76 11.31
N VAL A 67 13.82 1.34 11.54
CA VAL A 67 12.87 1.72 10.47
C VAL A 67 13.49 2.77 9.54
N ARG A 68 14.35 3.64 10.09
CA ARG A 68 15.10 4.65 9.34
C ARG A 68 16.07 4.03 8.34
N ASN A 69 16.88 3.05 8.76
CA ASN A 69 17.78 2.33 7.87
C ASN A 69 16.98 1.56 6.79
N ALA A 70 15.92 0.87 7.20
CA ALA A 70 15.07 0.09 6.30
C ALA A 70 14.43 0.94 5.18
N ASN A 71 13.78 2.05 5.54
CA ASN A 71 12.89 2.80 4.65
C ASN A 71 13.46 4.14 4.14
N TYR A 72 14.56 4.64 4.72
CA TYR A 72 15.13 5.96 4.38
C TYR A 72 16.63 5.89 4.06
N ASP A 73 17.51 5.57 5.02
CA ASP A 73 18.96 5.81 4.88
C ASP A 73 19.58 5.02 3.72
N PHE A 74 19.23 3.73 3.57
CA PHE A 74 19.62 2.90 2.42
C PHE A 74 19.27 3.56 1.07
N TYR A 75 18.09 4.17 0.98
CA TYR A 75 17.58 4.80 -0.23
C TYR A 75 18.18 6.18 -0.50
N GLN A 76 18.75 6.85 0.50
CA GLN A 76 19.55 8.05 0.30
C GLN A 76 20.95 7.68 -0.20
N LEU A 77 21.63 6.74 0.48
CA LEU A 77 22.97 6.27 0.08
C LEU A 77 22.99 5.74 -1.36
N LEU A 78 22.14 4.76 -1.68
CA LEU A 78 22.02 4.22 -3.04
C LEU A 78 21.35 5.23 -4.00
N GLY A 79 20.64 6.24 -3.47
CA GLY A 79 20.06 7.33 -4.24
C GLY A 79 21.10 8.32 -4.76
N SER A 80 22.10 8.64 -3.94
CA SER A 80 23.26 9.46 -4.28
C SER A 80 24.13 8.77 -5.33
N GLU A 81 24.50 7.50 -5.11
CA GLU A 81 25.25 6.73 -6.11
C GLU A 81 24.48 6.46 -7.43
N CYS A 82 23.20 6.79 -7.48
CA CYS A 82 22.33 6.70 -8.65
C CYS A 82 22.04 8.07 -9.28
N GLY A 83 22.41 9.17 -8.61
CA GLY A 83 21.96 10.54 -8.93
C GLY A 83 20.45 10.75 -8.81
N CYS A 84 19.69 9.78 -8.28
CA CYS A 84 18.23 9.90 -8.19
C CYS A 84 17.79 10.77 -7.01
N GLU A 85 18.70 11.09 -6.09
CA GLU A 85 18.50 12.13 -5.08
C GLU A 85 18.39 13.54 -5.65
N MET A 86 18.76 13.76 -6.93
CA MET A 86 18.63 15.06 -7.62
C MET A 86 17.35 15.18 -8.46
N LEU A 87 16.47 14.17 -8.44
CA LEU A 87 15.19 14.21 -9.17
C LEU A 87 14.12 14.98 -8.41
N ASP A 88 13.28 15.71 -9.17
CA ASP A 88 12.03 16.31 -8.69
C ASP A 88 11.18 15.27 -7.95
N ARG A 89 10.53 15.69 -6.87
CA ARG A 89 9.74 14.81 -6.01
C ARG A 89 8.56 15.51 -5.38
N ILE A 90 7.60 14.70 -4.96
CA ILE A 90 6.61 15.12 -3.97
C ILE A 90 7.20 14.84 -2.58
N VAL A 91 7.17 15.85 -1.72
CA VAL A 91 7.64 15.76 -0.33
C VAL A 91 6.49 15.26 0.54
N PHE A 92 6.75 14.23 1.34
CA PHE A 92 5.79 13.67 2.29
C PHE A 92 5.86 14.41 3.63
N PRO A 93 4.72 14.66 4.31
CA PRO A 93 4.72 15.28 5.63
C PRO A 93 5.55 14.50 6.66
N VAL A 94 6.39 15.23 7.38
CA VAL A 94 7.25 14.73 8.46
C VAL A 94 7.15 15.66 9.66
N PHE A 95 7.64 15.19 10.80
CA PHE A 95 7.74 15.99 12.02
C PHE A 95 8.76 17.14 11.85
N GLU A 96 8.30 18.36 12.07
CA GLU A 96 9.13 19.57 12.06
C GLU A 96 9.29 20.10 13.50
N PRO A 97 10.48 19.99 14.12
CA PRO A 97 10.70 20.42 15.50
C PRO A 97 10.72 21.95 15.63
N SER A 98 9.97 22.48 16.59
CA SER A 98 10.02 23.91 16.98
C SER A 98 11.08 24.21 18.04
N THR A 99 11.58 23.18 18.72
CA THR A 99 12.64 23.25 19.75
C THR A 99 13.75 22.23 19.46
N LYS A 100 14.86 22.29 20.21
CA LYS A 100 15.88 21.22 20.17
C LYS A 100 15.47 20.00 21.00
N ASP A 101 14.68 20.23 22.04
CA ASP A 101 14.30 19.24 23.04
C ASP A 101 13.01 18.49 22.64
N PHE A 102 13.06 17.83 21.48
CA PHE A 102 11.97 16.99 20.97
C PHE A 102 12.22 15.50 21.24
N LYS A 103 11.15 14.70 21.36
CA LYS A 103 11.21 13.28 21.73
C LYS A 103 10.20 12.40 21.01
N ALA A 104 10.36 11.08 21.14
CA ALA A 104 9.35 10.11 20.73
C ALA A 104 8.06 10.32 21.55
N ALA A 105 6.90 10.29 20.87
CA ALA A 105 5.61 10.29 21.54
C ALA A 105 5.39 8.97 22.31
N GLN A 106 4.85 9.06 23.53
CA GLN A 106 4.51 7.88 24.33
C GLN A 106 3.10 7.40 23.97
N LEU A 107 3.05 6.39 23.10
CA LEU A 107 1.81 5.77 22.62
C LEU A 107 1.37 4.70 23.64
N PHE A 108 0.28 4.99 24.36
CA PHE A 108 -0.22 4.12 25.44
C PHE A 108 -0.97 2.90 24.89
N SER A 109 -0.27 1.79 24.72
CA SER A 109 -0.89 0.48 24.46
C SER A 109 -1.80 0.07 25.62
N ASN A 110 -3.11 0.12 25.42
CA ASN A 110 -4.14 -0.29 26.38
C ASN A 110 -4.23 -1.82 26.56
N HIS A 111 -3.12 -2.46 26.98
CA HIS A 111 -3.06 -3.89 27.29
C HIS A 111 -3.31 -4.19 28.77
N SER A 112 -4.56 -4.01 29.21
CA SER A 112 -5.07 -4.54 30.47
C SER A 112 -5.41 -6.03 30.38
N GLN A 113 -4.41 -6.89 30.16
CA GLN A 113 -4.55 -8.33 30.40
C GLN A 113 -3.18 -9.02 30.61
N GLY A 114 -2.85 -9.31 31.87
CA GLY A 114 -1.66 -10.08 32.22
C GLY A 114 -1.93 -11.59 32.12
N SER A 115 -1.51 -12.22 31.02
CA SER A 115 -1.49 -13.68 30.90
C SER A 115 -0.15 -14.24 31.40
N LYS A 116 -0.18 -14.99 32.52
CA LYS A 116 0.97 -15.78 32.95
C LYS A 116 1.09 -17.03 32.09
N LEU A 117 1.73 -16.91 30.92
CA LEU A 117 2.20 -18.06 30.16
C LEU A 117 3.20 -18.83 31.03
N LYS A 118 2.82 -20.05 31.42
CA LYS A 118 3.74 -21.01 32.04
C LYS A 118 4.60 -21.64 30.95
N ASP A 119 5.89 -21.81 31.23
CA ASP A 119 6.78 -22.54 30.34
C ASP A 119 6.32 -23.98 30.11
N ILE A 120 6.28 -24.39 28.84
CA ILE A 120 6.15 -25.79 28.44
C ILE A 120 7.49 -26.17 27.80
N SER A 121 8.43 -26.67 28.61
CA SER A 121 9.66 -27.27 28.13
C SER A 121 9.51 -28.80 28.09
N THR A 122 9.63 -29.37 26.89
CA THR A 122 9.37 -30.80 26.67
C THR A 122 10.63 -31.63 26.84
N CYS A 123 10.73 -32.30 27.99
CA CYS A 123 11.40 -33.58 28.27
C CYS A 123 12.67 -33.97 27.47
N CYS A 124 13.77 -34.14 28.21
CA CYS A 124 14.74 -35.22 27.99
C CYS A 124 15.30 -35.72 29.34
N LYS A 125 15.02 -37.01 29.65
CA LYS A 125 15.87 -38.06 30.26
C LYS A 125 17.08 -37.66 31.16
N ASP A 126 17.41 -38.35 32.26
CA ASP A 126 16.91 -39.63 32.82
C ASP A 126 17.36 -39.80 34.30
N LEU A 127 16.72 -40.70 35.08
CA LEU A 127 17.12 -41.26 36.41
C LEU A 127 17.49 -40.26 37.55
N SER A 128 16.86 -40.26 38.75
CA SER A 128 16.74 -41.41 39.67
C SER A 128 16.01 -41.06 41.01
N ASN A 129 15.57 -42.11 41.73
CA ASN A 129 15.32 -42.22 43.19
C ASN A 129 14.30 -41.33 43.98
N GLN A 130 13.18 -41.98 44.36
CA GLN A 130 12.70 -42.21 45.76
C GLN A 130 11.89 -41.19 46.61
N HIS A 131 10.68 -41.65 46.99
CA HIS A 131 9.99 -41.59 48.31
C HIS A 131 9.37 -40.29 48.90
N GLY A 132 8.20 -40.45 49.55
CA GLY A 132 7.46 -39.48 50.40
C GLY A 132 6.40 -38.65 49.65
N ASN A 133 5.06 -38.79 49.77
CA ASN A 133 4.08 -39.27 50.77
C ASN A 133 3.52 -38.19 51.73
N THR A 134 2.19 -38.21 51.97
CA THR A 134 1.39 -37.47 53.00
C THR A 134 1.37 -35.92 52.97
N GLN A 135 0.36 -35.17 53.47
CA GLN A 135 -1.11 -35.34 53.62
C GLN A 135 -1.75 -34.00 54.10
N GLY A 136 -3.04 -33.77 53.79
CA GLY A 136 -3.91 -32.79 54.51
C GLY A 136 -3.70 -31.29 54.20
N LEU A 137 -4.61 -30.38 54.59
CA LEU A 137 -5.89 -30.51 55.31
C LEU A 137 -6.98 -29.60 54.69
N SER A 138 -8.26 -29.87 55.01
CA SER A 138 -9.46 -29.24 54.43
C SER A 138 -10.30 -28.46 55.45
N LEU A 139 -11.07 -27.48 54.97
CA LEU A 139 -12.28 -26.84 55.56
C LEU A 139 -12.95 -26.09 54.38
N VAL A 140 -14.19 -26.34 53.88
CA VAL A 140 -15.49 -26.72 54.50
C VAL A 140 -16.00 -25.60 55.41
N HIS A 141 -17.22 -25.04 55.30
CA HIS A 141 -18.47 -25.34 54.54
C HIS A 141 -18.92 -24.03 53.79
N SER A 142 -20.01 -23.84 53.02
CA SER A 142 -21.16 -24.58 52.42
C SER A 142 -21.84 -23.58 51.43
N GLY A 143 -22.72 -23.91 50.48
CA GLY A 143 -23.31 -25.17 49.99
C GLY A 143 -24.36 -24.87 48.88
N ASP A 144 -24.83 -25.92 48.17
CA ASP A 144 -26.03 -26.13 47.32
C ASP A 144 -26.64 -24.94 46.51
N GLY A 145 -27.04 -25.04 45.24
CA GLY A 145 -27.14 -26.11 44.22
C GLY A 145 -27.55 -25.44 42.87
N ASP A 146 -27.78 -26.09 41.73
CA ASP A 146 -27.89 -27.51 41.39
C ASP A 146 -27.44 -27.76 39.92
N SER A 147 -27.12 -29.03 39.66
CA SER A 147 -26.82 -29.81 38.44
C SER A 147 -27.83 -29.60 37.27
N ASP A 148 -27.70 -30.09 36.03
CA ASP A 148 -26.69 -30.87 35.26
C ASP A 148 -27.01 -30.69 33.72
N LEU A 149 -26.59 -31.43 32.66
CA LEU A 149 -25.78 -32.64 32.40
C LEU A 149 -25.00 -32.47 31.04
N MET A 150 -23.67 -32.57 31.09
CA MET A 150 -22.76 -33.26 30.12
C MET A 150 -22.69 -32.97 28.59
N ILE A 151 -21.55 -33.41 28.04
CA ILE A 151 -21.16 -33.47 26.61
C ILE A 151 -21.48 -34.86 26.03
N GLY A 152 -21.81 -34.98 24.73
CA GLY A 152 -21.96 -36.27 24.05
C GLY A 152 -22.02 -36.22 22.50
N ASP A 153 -20.87 -36.44 21.85
CA ASP A 153 -20.72 -36.90 20.45
C ASP A 153 -20.78 -38.46 20.45
N PRO A 154 -21.01 -39.25 19.35
CA PRO A 154 -20.84 -38.88 17.94
C PRO A 154 -21.85 -39.43 16.89
N ASN A 155 -21.66 -39.02 15.62
CA ASN A 155 -21.92 -39.71 14.33
C ASN A 155 -23.08 -40.73 14.19
N LEU A 156 -23.95 -40.53 13.18
CA LEU A 156 -24.05 -41.41 11.98
C LEU A 156 -25.04 -40.90 10.91
N ASN A 157 -24.95 -41.46 9.68
CA ASN A 157 -25.73 -41.08 8.49
C ASN A 157 -27.18 -41.60 8.48
N ALA A 158 -28.09 -40.85 7.83
CA ALA A 158 -29.19 -41.39 7.01
C ALA A 158 -29.71 -40.33 6.01
N GLU A 159 -30.25 -40.77 4.86
CA GLU A 159 -30.80 -39.90 3.81
C GLU A 159 -32.32 -39.70 3.93
N ALA A 160 -32.82 -38.53 3.53
CA ALA A 160 -34.17 -38.34 2.98
C ALA A 160 -34.22 -37.06 2.12
N ALA A 161 -34.80 -37.13 0.92
CA ALA A 161 -34.80 -36.03 -0.05
C ALA A 161 -36.16 -35.32 -0.17
N THR A 162 -36.15 -33.99 -0.37
CA THR A 162 -37.34 -33.24 -0.84
C THR A 162 -37.00 -31.97 -1.63
N VAL A 163 -37.08 -32.09 -2.96
CA VAL A 163 -37.53 -31.08 -3.95
C VAL A 163 -36.78 -29.74 -4.14
N HIS A 164 -36.36 -29.51 -5.39
CA HIS A 164 -35.80 -28.29 -5.99
C HIS A 164 -36.90 -27.22 -6.30
N PRO A 165 -36.59 -25.91 -6.44
CA PRO A 165 -35.76 -25.35 -7.55
C PRO A 165 -34.65 -24.36 -7.10
N GLN A 166 -33.48 -24.21 -7.74
CA GLN A 166 -33.14 -24.15 -9.18
C GLN A 166 -33.86 -23.02 -9.94
N ILE A 167 -33.41 -21.77 -9.72
CA ILE A 167 -33.38 -20.75 -10.78
C ILE A 167 -31.92 -20.41 -11.03
N SER A 168 -31.39 -20.93 -12.13
CA SER A 168 -30.20 -20.38 -12.78
C SER A 168 -30.64 -19.25 -13.70
N ASP A 169 -30.03 -18.08 -13.61
CA ASP A 169 -30.05 -17.17 -14.75
C ASP A 169 -28.74 -16.38 -14.87
N THR A 170 -28.34 -16.10 -16.11
CA THR A 170 -27.01 -15.58 -16.44
C THR A 170 -27.07 -14.12 -16.87
N SER A 171 -26.42 -13.23 -16.13
CA SER A 171 -26.13 -11.87 -16.59
C SER A 171 -24.76 -11.38 -16.11
N PHE A 172 -23.71 -11.62 -16.92
CA PHE A 172 -22.48 -10.84 -16.82
C PHE A 172 -22.76 -9.45 -17.39
N THR A 173 -23.18 -8.51 -16.55
CA THR A 173 -23.26 -7.09 -16.91
C THR A 173 -21.84 -6.52 -16.99
N GLU A 174 -21.47 -5.96 -18.13
CA GLU A 174 -20.19 -5.27 -18.29
C GLU A 174 -20.13 -4.06 -17.35
N ASN A 175 -19.27 -4.13 -16.33
CA ASN A 175 -18.92 -2.97 -15.52
C ASN A 175 -18.07 -1.99 -16.35
N ASN A 176 -18.74 -1.23 -17.22
CA ASN A 176 -18.17 -0.06 -17.85
C ASN A 176 -17.75 0.91 -16.75
N HIS A 177 -16.44 1.08 -16.57
CA HIS A 177 -15.84 1.94 -15.54
C HIS A 177 -16.07 3.43 -15.86
N HIS A 178 -17.31 3.88 -15.70
CA HIS A 178 -17.69 5.27 -15.85
C HIS A 178 -17.35 6.04 -14.58
N ILE A 179 -16.16 6.67 -14.57
CA ILE A 179 -15.78 7.61 -13.51
C ILE A 179 -16.54 8.92 -13.77
N VAL A 180 -17.64 9.11 -13.04
CA VAL A 180 -18.29 10.41 -12.94
C VAL A 180 -17.38 11.30 -12.08
N ILE A 181 -16.86 12.39 -12.67
CA ILE A 181 -16.19 13.44 -11.90
C ILE A 181 -17.29 14.15 -11.11
N GLN A 182 -17.28 13.97 -9.79
CA GLN A 182 -18.28 14.57 -8.91
C GLN A 182 -17.79 15.94 -8.44
N VAL A 183 -18.34 17.02 -8.99
CA VAL A 183 -18.05 18.38 -8.55
C VAL A 183 -18.57 18.58 -7.13
N ALA A 184 -17.69 18.95 -6.21
CA ALA A 184 -18.06 19.39 -4.87
C ALA A 184 -18.59 20.84 -4.95
N GLU A 185 -19.85 21.00 -5.34
CA GLU A 185 -20.55 22.27 -5.22
C GLU A 185 -20.80 22.58 -3.73
N THR A 186 -19.88 23.31 -3.12
CA THR A 186 -19.99 23.76 -1.73
C THR A 186 -21.03 24.89 -1.64
N GLU A 187 -22.32 24.54 -1.65
CA GLU A 187 -23.38 25.46 -1.27
C GLU A 187 -23.21 25.85 0.21
N VAL A 188 -22.80 27.10 0.45
CA VAL A 188 -22.42 27.59 1.79
C VAL A 188 -23.66 27.97 2.60
N GLU A 189 -24.43 26.98 3.06
CA GLU A 189 -25.33 27.20 4.19
C GLU A 189 -24.51 27.38 5.48
N SER A 190 -24.80 28.45 6.24
CA SER A 190 -23.90 29.00 7.27
C SER A 190 -23.89 28.24 8.61
N SER A 191 -23.56 26.95 8.59
CA SER A 191 -23.30 26.13 9.78
C SER A 191 -21.86 26.33 10.29
N LYS A 192 -21.62 27.38 11.08
CA LYS A 192 -20.28 27.76 11.57
C LYS A 192 -19.76 26.90 12.73
N GLU A 193 -19.73 25.58 12.57
CA GLU A 193 -18.81 24.76 13.35
C GLU A 193 -17.40 24.94 12.80
N LYS A 194 -16.55 25.63 13.57
CA LYS A 194 -15.12 25.74 13.25
C LYS A 194 -14.48 24.37 13.51
N PHE A 195 -14.37 23.55 12.46
CA PHE A 195 -13.46 22.40 12.47
C PHE A 195 -12.03 22.90 12.71
N LEU A 196 -11.59 22.81 13.97
CA LEU A 196 -10.23 23.15 14.38
C LEU A 196 -9.30 22.08 13.84
N VAL A 197 -8.71 22.34 12.66
CA VAL A 197 -7.68 21.48 12.06
C VAL A 197 -6.51 21.40 13.03
N ARG A 198 -6.46 20.29 13.77
CA ARG A 198 -5.50 20.04 14.85
C ARG A 198 -4.10 20.04 14.24
N GLN A 199 -3.30 21.04 14.61
CA GLN A 199 -1.95 21.19 14.09
C GLN A 199 -1.08 19.98 14.50
N PRO A 200 -0.11 19.58 13.65
CA PRO A 200 0.91 18.61 14.04
C PRO A 200 1.67 19.06 15.30
N SER A 201 2.12 18.09 16.08
CA SER A 201 3.06 18.30 17.18
C SER A 201 4.41 18.74 16.64
N THR A 202 5.04 19.68 17.35
CA THR A 202 6.39 20.20 17.04
C THR A 202 7.40 19.92 18.15
N THR A 203 7.01 19.10 19.14
CA THR A 203 7.85 18.64 20.26
C THR A 203 7.84 17.11 20.45
N GLU A 204 6.85 16.41 19.89
CA GLU A 204 6.77 14.94 19.92
C GLU A 204 6.53 14.36 18.51
N TYR A 205 7.34 13.38 18.11
CA TYR A 205 7.23 12.68 16.81
C TYR A 205 6.59 11.30 16.94
N LEU A 206 6.01 10.81 15.84
CA LEU A 206 5.56 9.42 15.72
C LEU A 206 6.80 8.49 15.60
N PRO A 207 7.00 7.51 16.50
CA PRO A 207 8.18 6.63 16.44
C PRO A 207 8.11 5.63 15.28
N GLY A 208 6.92 5.08 15.03
CA GLY A 208 6.62 4.20 13.91
C GLY A 208 6.21 4.94 12.64
N MET A 209 5.67 4.20 11.67
CA MET A 209 5.14 4.76 10.43
C MET A 209 3.67 5.17 10.57
N LEU A 210 3.30 6.27 9.90
CA LEU A 210 1.95 6.81 9.92
C LEU A 210 0.94 5.84 9.32
N ASN A 211 -0.13 5.56 10.08
CA ASN A 211 -1.14 4.57 9.76
C ASN A 211 -2.50 4.92 10.39
N SER A 212 -3.54 4.14 10.08
CA SER A 212 -4.93 4.40 10.53
C SER A 212 -5.19 4.32 12.03
N GLU A 213 -4.28 3.74 12.82
CA GLU A 213 -4.35 3.75 14.30
C GLU A 213 -3.58 4.94 14.91
N SER A 214 -2.75 5.64 14.13
CA SER A 214 -1.86 6.70 14.62
C SER A 214 -2.62 7.96 15.09
N PRO A 215 -2.20 8.62 16.20
CA PRO A 215 -2.77 9.89 16.62
C PRO A 215 -2.58 10.99 15.55
N GLY A 216 -3.67 11.55 15.05
CA GLY A 216 -3.69 12.50 13.91
C GLY A 216 -2.98 13.85 14.10
N SER A 217 -2.26 14.06 15.21
CA SER A 217 -1.35 15.20 15.41
C SER A 217 0.12 14.79 15.51
N LEU A 218 0.49 13.55 15.14
CA LEU A 218 1.87 13.08 15.13
C LEU A 218 2.30 12.73 13.70
N LEU A 219 3.53 13.12 13.35
CA LEU A 219 4.16 12.81 12.06
C LEU A 219 5.48 12.05 12.30
N PRO A 220 5.93 11.22 11.35
CA PRO A 220 7.20 10.51 11.46
C PRO A 220 8.39 11.45 11.24
N GLN A 221 9.56 11.13 11.80
CA GLN A 221 10.79 11.93 11.60
C GLN A 221 11.34 11.92 10.16
N PHE A 222 10.90 11.01 9.31
CA PHE A 222 11.43 10.80 7.96
C PHE A 222 10.38 10.15 7.06
N PRO A 223 10.40 10.41 5.74
CA PRO A 223 9.47 9.80 4.82
C PRO A 223 9.85 8.33 4.57
N SER A 224 8.97 7.40 4.95
CA SER A 224 9.15 5.97 4.58
C SER A 224 8.76 5.67 3.13
N TRP A 225 8.10 6.62 2.46
CA TRP A 225 7.71 6.59 1.04
C TRP A 225 8.66 7.48 0.21
N SER A 226 8.73 7.28 -1.10
CA SER A 226 9.41 8.21 -2.02
C SER A 226 8.65 8.31 -3.35
N LEU A 227 8.44 9.50 -3.90
CA LEU A 227 7.74 9.69 -5.18
C LEU A 227 8.54 10.67 -6.03
N VAL A 228 9.22 10.15 -7.07
CA VAL A 228 10.18 10.90 -7.90
C VAL A 228 9.75 10.94 -9.37
N CYS A 229 10.00 12.08 -10.01
CA CYS A 229 9.86 12.23 -11.46
C CYS A 229 11.16 11.78 -12.14
N LEU A 230 11.08 10.83 -13.07
CA LEU A 230 12.21 10.36 -13.87
C LEU A 230 12.59 11.32 -15.00
N GLY A 231 11.69 12.24 -15.35
CA GLY A 231 11.73 13.11 -16.53
C GLY A 231 10.48 12.95 -17.40
N PRO A 232 10.54 13.35 -18.69
CA PRO A 232 9.40 13.33 -19.60
C PRO A 232 8.80 11.92 -19.86
N SER A 233 7.51 11.86 -20.18
CA SER A 233 6.79 10.61 -20.47
C SER A 233 7.36 9.84 -21.67
N SER A 234 8.05 10.52 -22.59
CA SER A 234 8.78 9.92 -23.71
C SER A 234 9.99 9.08 -23.31
N LEU A 235 10.37 9.04 -22.02
CA LEU A 235 11.33 8.08 -21.49
C LEU A 235 10.79 6.63 -21.51
N TYR A 236 9.47 6.44 -21.59
CA TYR A 236 8.85 5.14 -21.81
C TYR A 236 8.34 4.99 -23.24
N SER A 237 8.56 3.82 -23.84
CA SER A 237 8.00 3.45 -25.15
C SER A 237 7.33 2.09 -25.04
N HIS A 238 6.02 2.04 -25.30
CA HIS A 238 5.22 0.81 -25.22
C HIS A 238 5.67 -0.30 -26.19
N ASN A 239 6.44 0.04 -27.23
CA ASN A 239 7.00 -0.92 -28.19
C ASN A 239 8.39 -1.46 -27.78
N LEU A 240 9.06 -0.83 -26.81
CA LEU A 240 10.39 -1.22 -26.32
C LEU A 240 10.36 -1.72 -24.86
N GLY A 241 9.33 -1.36 -24.10
CA GLY A 241 9.26 -1.60 -22.67
C GLY A 241 10.19 -0.70 -21.87
N LEU A 242 10.67 -1.22 -20.75
CA LEU A 242 11.69 -0.66 -19.88
C LEU A 242 13.01 -1.37 -20.20
N GLN A 243 14.04 -0.60 -20.56
CA GLN A 243 15.35 -1.16 -20.91
C GLN A 243 16.15 -1.49 -19.64
N GLU A 244 16.98 -2.53 -19.68
CA GLU A 244 17.79 -2.96 -18.52
C GLU A 244 18.73 -1.86 -18.03
N GLN A 245 19.30 -1.07 -18.96
CA GLN A 245 20.12 0.11 -18.66
C GLN A 245 19.35 1.22 -17.92
N GLN A 246 18.01 1.20 -17.97
CA GLN A 246 17.14 2.13 -17.25
C GLN A 246 16.54 1.53 -15.97
N GLN A 247 16.47 0.21 -15.84
CA GLN A 247 15.79 -0.49 -14.74
C GLN A 247 16.44 -1.86 -14.48
N ALA A 248 17.58 -1.86 -13.79
CA ALA A 248 18.38 -3.06 -13.55
C ALA A 248 17.63 -4.15 -12.75
N GLY A 249 17.77 -5.41 -13.16
CA GLY A 249 17.19 -6.57 -12.47
C GLY A 249 15.74 -6.93 -12.83
N LEU A 250 15.09 -6.20 -13.74
CA LEU A 250 13.78 -6.60 -14.28
C LEU A 250 13.87 -7.90 -15.10
N LEU A 251 13.02 -8.87 -14.79
CA LEU A 251 12.95 -10.15 -15.49
C LEU A 251 12.39 -9.99 -16.91
N MET A 252 13.07 -10.61 -17.88
CA MET A 252 12.71 -10.57 -19.30
C MET A 252 11.24 -10.92 -19.53
N GLY A 253 10.58 -10.17 -20.42
CA GLY A 253 9.14 -10.32 -20.73
C GLY A 253 8.19 -9.64 -19.72
N SER A 254 8.66 -9.26 -18.52
CA SER A 254 7.85 -8.51 -17.53
C SER A 254 8.14 -7.01 -17.50
N ALA A 255 9.20 -6.55 -18.18
CA ALA A 255 9.70 -5.17 -18.16
C ALA A 255 8.85 -4.19 -19.00
N TYR A 256 7.54 -4.13 -18.77
CA TYR A 256 6.60 -3.29 -19.54
C TYR A 256 5.56 -2.65 -18.61
N LEU A 257 4.97 -1.53 -19.04
CA LEU A 257 3.87 -0.86 -18.36
C LEU A 257 2.55 -1.10 -19.11
N LEU A 258 1.49 -1.33 -18.36
CA LEU A 258 0.13 -1.62 -18.84
C LEU A 258 -0.53 -0.34 -19.36
N PRO A 259 -1.14 -0.34 -20.56
CA PRO A 259 -1.98 0.76 -20.99
C PRO A 259 -3.28 0.80 -20.17
N TRP A 260 -3.55 1.93 -19.53
CA TRP A 260 -4.84 2.25 -18.91
C TRP A 260 -5.51 3.34 -19.75
N ASP A 261 -6.51 2.94 -20.53
CA ASP A 261 -7.38 3.84 -21.29
C ASP A 261 -8.53 4.29 -20.37
N VAL A 262 -8.71 5.61 -20.22
CA VAL A 262 -9.75 6.18 -19.34
C VAL A 262 -10.52 7.28 -20.07
N THR A 263 -11.85 7.18 -20.04
CA THR A 263 -12.75 8.25 -20.54
C THR A 263 -12.87 9.34 -19.48
N VAL A 264 -12.65 10.59 -19.90
CA VAL A 264 -12.76 11.80 -19.09
C VAL A 264 -13.95 12.59 -19.63
N ARG A 265 -14.87 12.99 -18.75
CA ARG A 265 -15.98 13.91 -19.05
C ARG A 265 -15.62 15.32 -18.59
N LEU A 266 -15.54 16.25 -19.54
CA LEU A 266 -15.49 17.68 -19.30
C LEU A 266 -16.89 18.16 -18.89
N GLU A 267 -17.07 18.58 -17.64
CA GLU A 267 -18.32 19.22 -17.22
C GLU A 267 -18.31 20.70 -17.65
N GLN A 268 -18.57 20.92 -18.95
CA GLN A 268 -18.65 22.27 -19.52
C GLN A 268 -19.75 23.08 -18.82
N GLN A 269 -19.35 24.05 -17.99
CA GLN A 269 -20.25 24.87 -17.17
C GLN A 269 -21.47 25.36 -17.97
N GLN A 270 -22.68 25.02 -17.52
CA GLN A 270 -23.93 25.37 -18.21
C GLN A 270 -24.32 26.87 -18.14
N LYS A 271 -23.38 27.77 -17.87
CA LYS A 271 -23.61 29.22 -17.74
C LYS A 271 -23.92 29.93 -19.06
N ASP A 272 -23.46 29.40 -20.20
CA ASP A 272 -23.70 30.01 -21.52
C ASP A 272 -25.13 29.82 -22.08
N LYS A 273 -26.05 29.23 -21.30
CA LYS A 273 -27.49 29.14 -21.67
C LYS A 273 -28.28 30.44 -21.49
N PHE A 274 -27.68 31.50 -20.95
CA PHE A 274 -28.41 32.72 -20.55
C PHE A 274 -28.45 33.86 -21.60
N TRP A 275 -28.04 33.61 -22.84
CA TRP A 275 -28.20 34.56 -23.94
C TRP A 275 -29.46 34.24 -24.78
N PRO A 276 -30.57 34.97 -24.60
CA PRO A 276 -31.71 34.85 -25.52
C PRO A 276 -31.31 35.36 -26.91
N PRO A 277 -31.68 34.66 -28.00
CA PRO A 277 -31.37 35.13 -29.35
C PRO A 277 -32.15 36.41 -29.66
N VAL A 278 -31.44 37.53 -29.82
CA VAL A 278 -32.02 38.81 -30.22
C VAL A 278 -32.51 38.69 -31.67
N GLY A 279 -33.83 38.63 -31.86
CA GLY A 279 -34.43 38.37 -33.17
C GLY A 279 -35.94 38.58 -33.22
N GLU A 280 -36.36 39.84 -33.33
CA GLU A 280 -37.70 40.23 -33.78
C GLU A 280 -37.71 40.59 -35.28
N PRO A 281 -38.87 40.62 -35.98
CA PRO A 281 -40.15 39.97 -35.67
C PRO A 281 -40.78 39.25 -36.88
N ASN A 282 -41.94 38.61 -36.65
CA ASN A 282 -42.98 38.23 -37.64
C ASN A 282 -42.63 37.22 -38.76
N ARG A 283 -43.38 36.10 -38.79
CA ARG A 283 -44.56 35.96 -39.67
C ARG A 283 -45.40 34.70 -39.33
N LEU A 284 -46.63 34.69 -39.86
CA LEU A 284 -47.68 33.72 -39.55
C LEU A 284 -47.37 32.29 -40.01
N LYS A 285 -47.88 31.29 -39.30
CA LYS A 285 -47.97 29.89 -39.76
C LYS A 285 -49.28 29.67 -40.51
N GLN A 286 -49.24 29.07 -41.70
CA GLN A 286 -50.42 28.46 -42.32
C GLN A 286 -50.05 27.20 -43.13
N SER A 287 -50.90 26.17 -43.01
CA SER A 287 -51.09 25.01 -43.90
C SER A 287 -49.89 24.28 -44.54
N GLN A 288 -49.69 23.04 -44.08
CA GLN A 288 -49.69 21.81 -44.89
C GLN A 288 -48.89 21.73 -46.20
N SER A 289 -47.96 20.77 -46.26
CA SER A 289 -47.84 19.86 -47.42
C SER A 289 -47.26 18.50 -47.00
N LEU A 290 -47.53 17.46 -47.79
CA LEU A 290 -46.99 16.10 -47.61
C LEU A 290 -45.74 15.93 -48.48
N GLY A 291 -44.70 15.24 -47.99
CA GLY A 291 -43.49 15.00 -48.79
C GLY A 291 -42.57 13.91 -48.23
N LEU A 292 -42.47 12.78 -48.94
CA LEU A 292 -41.49 11.73 -48.66
C LEU A 292 -40.12 12.09 -49.26
N SER A 293 -39.05 12.14 -48.45
CA SER A 293 -37.71 11.81 -48.96
C SER A 293 -36.69 11.41 -47.87
N LYS A 294 -36.06 10.25 -48.09
CA LYS A 294 -34.77 9.75 -47.57
C LYS A 294 -34.14 10.51 -46.38
N GLY A 295 -34.54 10.12 -45.16
CA GLY A 295 -33.78 10.39 -43.93
C GLY A 295 -32.42 9.68 -43.91
N ARG A 296 -31.40 10.28 -44.53
CA ARG A 296 -29.99 9.90 -44.40
C ARG A 296 -29.62 10.00 -42.91
N LYS A 297 -29.43 8.87 -42.21
CA LYS A 297 -29.11 8.85 -40.77
C LYS A 297 -27.97 9.83 -40.49
N SER A 298 -28.27 10.88 -39.73
CA SER A 298 -27.25 11.86 -39.38
C SER A 298 -26.14 11.18 -38.60
N LYS A 299 -24.89 11.53 -38.91
CA LYS A 299 -23.73 11.03 -38.20
C LYS A 299 -23.84 11.57 -36.78
N GLY A 300 -24.08 10.69 -35.80
CA GLY A 300 -24.42 11.10 -34.44
C GLY A 300 -23.45 12.16 -33.92
N THR A 301 -24.02 13.24 -33.38
CA THR A 301 -23.24 14.34 -32.77
C THR A 301 -22.28 13.71 -31.77
N LYS A 302 -20.98 13.73 -32.07
CA LYS A 302 -19.99 13.32 -31.07
C LYS A 302 -20.13 14.26 -29.90
N ASP A 303 -20.38 13.70 -28.73
CA ASP A 303 -20.39 14.48 -27.51
C ASP A 303 -18.97 15.02 -27.28
N LEU A 304 -18.82 16.35 -27.36
CA LEU A 304 -17.53 17.01 -27.22
C LEU A 304 -17.08 17.09 -25.75
N SER A 305 -17.94 16.69 -24.81
CA SER A 305 -17.56 16.54 -23.40
C SER A 305 -16.65 15.33 -23.15
N GLU A 306 -16.64 14.30 -24.01
CA GLU A 306 -15.87 13.08 -23.77
C GLU A 306 -14.55 13.03 -24.55
N PHE A 307 -13.44 12.83 -23.83
CA PHE A 307 -12.16 12.44 -24.43
C PHE A 307 -11.53 11.24 -23.71
N ASN A 308 -10.73 10.46 -24.42
CA ASN A 308 -10.04 9.30 -23.85
C ASN A 308 -8.56 9.63 -23.65
N VAL A 309 -8.02 9.31 -22.47
CA VAL A 309 -6.60 9.46 -22.14
C VAL A 309 -5.94 8.10 -21.95
N LYS A 310 -4.68 7.98 -22.40
CA LYS A 310 -3.83 6.80 -22.18
C LYS A 310 -2.78 7.10 -21.12
N ILE A 311 -2.93 6.47 -19.96
CA ILE A 311 -1.94 6.42 -18.89
C ILE A 311 -1.19 5.09 -19.05
N PHE A 312 0.07 4.99 -18.63
CA PHE A 312 0.72 3.68 -18.46
C PHE A 312 1.07 3.42 -16.99
N ILE A 313 0.68 2.26 -16.48
CA ILE A 313 0.84 1.84 -15.07
C ILE A 313 1.70 0.57 -15.01
N GLY A 314 2.67 0.53 -14.09
CA GLY A 314 3.43 -0.68 -13.74
C GLY A 314 3.39 -0.91 -12.24
N VAL A 315 3.20 -2.15 -11.82
CA VAL A 315 3.09 -2.56 -10.42
C VAL A 315 4.19 -3.57 -10.14
N GLU A 316 5.27 -3.11 -9.50
CA GLU A 316 6.57 -3.76 -9.48
C GLU A 316 6.90 -4.46 -8.15
N TYR A 317 7.23 -5.74 -8.27
CA TYR A 317 7.68 -6.59 -7.19
C TYR A 317 9.19 -6.77 -7.21
N GLU A 318 9.84 -6.79 -6.05
CA GLU A 318 11.28 -6.99 -5.85
C GLU A 318 11.49 -8.14 -4.84
N CYS A 319 12.29 -9.16 -5.19
CA CYS A 319 12.61 -10.27 -4.29
C CYS A 319 13.94 -10.06 -3.54
N PRO A 320 14.22 -10.79 -2.43
CA PRO A 320 15.47 -10.70 -1.67
C PRO A 320 16.78 -10.84 -2.48
N ARG A 321 16.72 -11.48 -3.67
CA ARG A 321 17.83 -11.63 -4.61
C ARG A 321 17.96 -10.49 -5.63
N GLY A 322 17.11 -9.47 -5.58
CA GLY A 322 17.10 -8.34 -6.50
C GLY A 322 16.39 -8.60 -7.84
N HIS A 323 15.87 -9.79 -8.12
CA HIS A 323 15.01 -9.96 -9.30
C HIS A 323 13.73 -9.15 -9.13
N ARG A 324 13.37 -8.38 -10.17
CA ARG A 324 12.18 -7.52 -10.21
C ARG A 324 11.24 -7.95 -11.32
N PHE A 325 9.94 -7.72 -11.18
CA PHE A 325 8.94 -8.01 -12.21
C PHE A 325 7.67 -7.20 -12.03
N MET A 326 6.95 -6.94 -13.13
CA MET A 326 5.62 -6.31 -13.09
C MET A 326 4.52 -7.37 -13.02
N CYS A 327 3.39 -7.05 -12.38
CA CYS A 327 2.16 -7.83 -12.48
C CYS A 327 1.10 -7.14 -13.35
N SER A 328 0.25 -7.93 -14.03
CA SER A 328 -0.87 -7.46 -14.86
C SER A 328 -2.25 -7.77 -14.27
N ALA A 329 -2.28 -8.34 -13.06
CA ALA A 329 -3.44 -8.53 -12.20
C ALA A 329 -2.97 -8.97 -10.80
N PRO A 330 -3.83 -8.94 -9.77
CA PRO A 330 -3.49 -9.43 -8.42
C PRO A 330 -3.00 -10.89 -8.39
N ASP A 331 -3.40 -11.71 -9.36
CA ASP A 331 -3.08 -13.13 -9.50
C ASP A 331 -1.92 -13.44 -10.49
N ARG A 332 -1.38 -12.44 -11.19
CA ARG A 332 -0.68 -12.69 -12.47
C ARG A 332 0.48 -11.74 -12.76
N VAL A 333 1.68 -12.32 -12.90
CA VAL A 333 2.87 -11.68 -13.48
C VAL A 333 2.61 -11.25 -14.93
N LEU A 334 2.98 -10.02 -15.28
CA LEU A 334 2.95 -9.53 -16.65
C LEU A 334 3.96 -10.30 -17.51
N LYS A 335 3.49 -10.83 -18.64
CA LYS A 335 4.32 -11.47 -19.67
C LYS A 335 3.92 -10.94 -21.04
N THR A 336 4.85 -10.30 -21.75
CA THR A 336 4.63 -9.91 -23.14
C THR A 336 4.69 -11.10 -24.09
N SER A 337 4.06 -10.93 -25.25
CA SER A 337 4.28 -11.79 -26.42
C SER A 337 5.77 -11.77 -26.81
N GLY A 338 6.27 -12.81 -27.49
CA GLY A 338 7.64 -12.83 -28.05
C GLY A 338 7.95 -11.70 -29.06
N THR A 339 6.93 -10.93 -29.44
CA THR A 339 6.99 -9.70 -30.25
C THR A 339 7.05 -8.41 -29.42
N GLY A 340 7.24 -8.48 -28.10
CA GLY A 340 7.20 -7.33 -27.18
C GLY A 340 5.79 -6.81 -26.84
N LEU A 341 4.74 -7.31 -27.51
CA LEU A 341 3.39 -6.80 -27.33
C LEU A 341 2.79 -7.16 -25.96
N VAL A 342 2.40 -6.13 -25.21
CA VAL A 342 1.52 -6.21 -24.03
C VAL A 342 0.08 -6.41 -24.53
N LYS A 343 -0.60 -7.47 -24.04
CA LYS A 343 -2.03 -7.74 -24.35
C LYS A 343 -2.98 -7.35 -23.21
N ASP A 344 -2.46 -7.21 -22.00
CA ASP A 344 -3.22 -6.81 -20.82
C ASP A 344 -3.40 -5.29 -20.75
N ASN A 345 -4.43 -4.82 -20.03
CA ASN A 345 -4.66 -3.41 -19.75
C ASN A 345 -4.56 -3.11 -18.24
N GLY A 346 -4.57 -1.82 -17.88
CA GLY A 346 -4.40 -1.37 -16.50
C GLY A 346 -5.59 -1.65 -15.58
N ASN A 347 -6.77 -1.99 -16.10
CA ASN A 347 -8.03 -1.99 -15.32
C ASN A 347 -7.97 -2.92 -14.10
N LYS A 348 -7.31 -4.08 -14.23
CA LYS A 348 -7.13 -5.03 -13.12
C LYS A 348 -6.16 -4.56 -12.03
N VAL A 349 -5.24 -3.64 -12.32
CA VAL A 349 -4.28 -3.13 -11.33
C VAL A 349 -4.67 -1.77 -10.76
N THR A 350 -5.65 -1.09 -11.36
CA THR A 350 -6.22 0.16 -10.84
C THR A 350 -7.56 -0.03 -10.14
N GLY A 351 -8.35 -1.04 -10.54
CA GLY A 351 -9.68 -1.34 -9.98
C GLY A 351 -9.74 -2.47 -8.94
N CYS A 352 -8.60 -3.02 -8.51
CA CYS A 352 -8.54 -4.12 -7.53
C CYS A 352 -7.42 -3.89 -6.50
N ASP A 353 -7.56 -4.49 -5.32
CA ASP A 353 -6.47 -4.61 -4.35
C ASP A 353 -5.32 -5.43 -4.99
N MET A 354 -4.10 -4.91 -4.93
CA MET A 354 -2.90 -5.62 -5.42
C MET A 354 -2.14 -6.20 -4.22
N PRO A 355 -1.68 -7.46 -4.27
CA PRO A 355 -0.97 -8.07 -3.14
C PRO A 355 0.34 -7.32 -2.86
N LEU A 356 0.68 -7.15 -1.59
CA LEU A 356 1.98 -6.68 -1.13
C LEU A 356 3.05 -7.76 -1.33
N TYR A 357 2.66 -9.04 -1.34
CA TYR A 357 3.58 -10.18 -1.44
C TYR A 357 3.20 -11.11 -2.60
N PHE A 358 4.16 -11.44 -3.46
CA PHE A 358 3.94 -12.29 -4.63
C PHE A 358 5.08 -13.29 -4.85
N PRO A 359 4.82 -14.56 -5.22
CA PRO A 359 5.88 -15.53 -5.52
C PRO A 359 6.75 -15.09 -6.71
N CYS A 360 8.05 -14.90 -6.48
CA CYS A 360 8.99 -14.48 -7.52
C CYS A 360 9.13 -15.57 -8.61
N PRO A 361 8.92 -15.26 -9.89
CA PRO A 361 8.96 -16.22 -11.00
C PRO A 361 10.41 -16.55 -11.43
N CYS A 362 11.38 -16.47 -10.51
CA CYS A 362 12.76 -16.84 -10.77
C CYS A 362 12.93 -18.37 -10.70
N THR A 363 13.99 -18.89 -11.35
CA THR A 363 14.27 -20.32 -11.43
C THR A 363 14.79 -20.88 -10.11
N ASN A 364 13.88 -21.24 -9.21
CA ASN A 364 14.16 -21.95 -7.96
C ASN A 364 13.05 -22.97 -7.64
N THR A 365 13.39 -24.06 -6.97
CA THR A 365 12.43 -25.12 -6.58
C THR A 365 11.45 -24.68 -5.50
N LYS A 366 11.88 -23.77 -4.61
CA LYS A 366 11.00 -22.98 -3.75
C LYS A 366 11.04 -21.51 -4.22
N PRO A 367 9.92 -20.91 -4.68
CA PRO A 367 9.92 -19.50 -5.08
C PRO A 367 10.20 -18.61 -3.86
N LEU A 368 11.04 -17.60 -4.03
CA LEU A 368 11.22 -16.56 -3.02
C LEU A 368 10.01 -15.63 -3.05
N ILE A 369 9.57 -15.13 -1.90
CA ILE A 369 8.55 -14.09 -1.86
C ILE A 369 9.16 -12.76 -2.27
N ALA A 370 8.53 -12.09 -3.23
CA ALA A 370 8.83 -10.73 -3.63
C ALA A 370 7.82 -9.76 -2.99
N GLN A 371 8.27 -8.58 -2.64
CA GLN A 371 7.43 -7.52 -2.09
C GLN A 371 7.11 -6.49 -3.17
N LEU A 372 5.89 -5.95 -3.18
CA LEU A 372 5.52 -4.79 -3.98
C LEU A 372 6.33 -3.59 -3.52
N MET A 373 7.29 -3.16 -4.32
CA MET A 373 8.24 -2.10 -3.95
C MET A 373 8.06 -0.81 -4.73
N ARG A 374 7.55 -0.85 -5.98
CA ARG A 374 7.37 0.36 -6.80
C ARG A 374 6.08 0.36 -7.61
N VAL A 375 5.54 1.55 -7.83
CA VAL A 375 4.48 1.81 -8.81
C VAL A 375 4.95 2.87 -9.80
N HIS A 376 4.89 2.53 -11.07
CA HIS A 376 5.37 3.32 -12.20
C HIS A 376 4.18 3.95 -12.90
N VAL A 377 4.20 5.27 -13.12
CA VAL A 377 3.09 6.02 -13.74
C VAL A 377 3.62 6.95 -14.83
N VAL A 378 3.17 6.74 -16.07
CA VAL A 378 3.46 7.64 -17.19
C VAL A 378 2.21 8.46 -17.49
N THR A 379 2.27 9.76 -17.26
CA THR A 379 1.13 10.68 -17.39
C THR A 379 0.93 11.14 -18.84
N PRO A 380 -0.32 11.42 -19.25
CA PRO A 380 -0.63 11.78 -20.63
C PRO A 380 -0.19 13.22 -20.96
N LYS A 381 -0.27 13.57 -22.25
CA LYS A 381 -0.14 14.96 -22.73
C LYS A 381 -1.47 15.74 -22.72
N ALA A 382 -2.57 15.09 -22.32
CA ALA A 382 -3.90 15.66 -22.28
C ALA A 382 -4.12 16.48 -20.98
N PRO A 383 -5.05 17.45 -20.95
CA PRO A 383 -5.23 18.40 -19.85
C PRO A 383 -5.90 17.80 -18.60
N VAL A 384 -5.26 16.80 -17.98
CA VAL A 384 -5.70 16.16 -16.74
C VAL A 384 -4.54 16.03 -15.75
N HIS A 385 -4.86 15.97 -14.46
CA HIS A 385 -3.96 15.48 -13.42
C HIS A 385 -4.25 14.01 -13.12
N VAL A 386 -3.23 13.16 -13.17
CA VAL A 386 -3.28 11.83 -12.55
C VAL A 386 -2.94 11.99 -11.08
N THR A 387 -3.69 11.37 -10.17
CA THR A 387 -3.48 11.49 -8.72
C THR A 387 -3.17 10.14 -8.08
N LEU A 388 -2.37 10.16 -7.00
CA LEU A 388 -1.99 8.98 -6.23
C LEU A 388 -2.31 9.12 -4.72
N ASP A 389 -3.04 8.16 -4.18
CA ASP A 389 -3.36 8.01 -2.74
C ASP A 389 -3.07 6.57 -2.26
N PRO A 390 -1.79 6.18 -2.13
CA PRO A 390 -1.41 4.80 -1.86
C PRO A 390 -1.63 4.44 -0.37
N LYS A 391 -2.40 3.37 -0.16
CA LYS A 391 -2.81 2.86 1.16
C LYS A 391 -2.46 1.37 1.25
N VAL A 392 -1.69 0.96 2.25
CA VAL A 392 -1.19 -0.43 2.35
C VAL A 392 -1.54 -1.06 3.69
N GLN A 393 -2.11 -2.26 3.65
CA GLN A 393 -2.37 -3.12 4.81
C GLN A 393 -1.42 -4.33 4.71
N PRO A 394 -0.31 -4.39 5.48
CA PRO A 394 0.74 -5.39 5.26
C PRO A 394 0.43 -6.81 5.77
N ALA A 395 -0.60 -7.00 6.60
CA ALA A 395 -0.99 -8.30 7.14
C ALA A 395 -2.53 -8.40 7.27
N PRO A 396 -3.10 -9.59 7.53
CA PRO A 396 -4.54 -9.74 7.75
C PRO A 396 -5.04 -8.93 8.96
N SER A 397 -6.35 -8.70 9.04
CA SER A 397 -6.95 -8.04 10.21
C SER A 397 -6.68 -8.85 11.49
N PRO A 398 -6.31 -8.23 12.64
CA PRO A 398 -6.22 -6.79 12.89
C PRO A 398 -4.85 -6.19 12.48
N CYS A 399 -4.85 -5.39 11.42
CA CYS A 399 -3.68 -4.68 10.90
C CYS A 399 -4.11 -3.29 10.38
N PRO A 400 -3.42 -2.20 10.75
CA PRO A 400 -3.78 -0.86 10.32
C PRO A 400 -3.40 -0.62 8.85
N THR A 401 -4.08 0.35 8.23
CA THR A 401 -3.72 0.85 6.90
C THR A 401 -2.64 1.91 7.02
N PHE A 402 -1.46 1.65 6.47
CA PHE A 402 -0.34 2.59 6.38
C PHE A 402 -0.56 3.59 5.24
N VAL A 403 -0.20 4.85 5.49
CA VAL A 403 -0.51 5.99 4.62
C VAL A 403 0.69 6.92 4.42
N THR A 404 0.58 7.84 3.47
CA THR A 404 1.59 8.84 3.12
C THR A 404 1.61 10.09 4.00
N GLY A 405 0.49 10.39 4.66
CA GLY A 405 0.28 11.62 5.44
C GLY A 405 -0.16 12.85 4.62
N CYS A 406 -0.20 12.75 3.29
CA CYS A 406 -0.73 13.80 2.44
C CYS A 406 -2.23 14.03 2.71
N GLN A 407 -2.66 15.29 2.84
CA GLN A 407 -4.07 15.64 3.06
C GLN A 407 -4.93 15.50 1.80
N GLU A 408 -4.34 15.70 0.63
CA GLU A 408 -4.96 15.44 -0.68
C GLU A 408 -4.19 14.34 -1.44
N PRO A 409 -4.85 13.61 -2.36
CA PRO A 409 -4.19 12.75 -3.34
C PRO A 409 -3.11 13.48 -4.14
N MET A 410 -1.93 12.87 -4.25
CA MET A 410 -0.73 13.48 -4.83
C MET A 410 -0.90 13.71 -6.33
N ARG A 411 -1.03 14.97 -6.74
CA ARG A 411 -1.20 15.38 -8.14
C ARG A 411 0.12 15.26 -8.91
N LEU A 412 0.17 14.38 -9.91
CA LEU A 412 1.33 14.20 -10.77
C LEU A 412 1.36 15.26 -11.87
N SER A 413 2.57 15.65 -12.29
CA SER A 413 2.77 16.52 -13.45
C SER A 413 2.41 15.81 -14.77
N GLN A 414 1.97 16.58 -15.76
CA GLN A 414 1.64 16.08 -17.11
C GLN A 414 2.89 15.75 -17.92
N SER A 415 2.71 14.92 -18.96
CA SER A 415 3.78 14.54 -19.90
C SER A 415 5.05 14.02 -19.21
N ALA A 416 4.92 13.33 -18.08
CA ALA A 416 6.00 12.92 -17.20
C ALA A 416 5.97 11.42 -16.88
N TYR A 417 7.09 10.89 -16.41
CA TYR A 417 7.19 9.51 -15.91
C TYR A 417 7.57 9.57 -14.42
N TRP A 418 6.64 9.19 -13.56
CA TRP A 418 6.79 9.14 -12.10
C TRP A 418 7.01 7.71 -11.60
N VAL A 419 7.75 7.58 -10.50
CA VAL A 419 7.90 6.32 -9.74
C VAL A 419 7.63 6.58 -8.26
N LEU A 420 6.59 5.94 -7.73
CA LEU A 420 6.37 5.78 -6.29
C LEU A 420 7.16 4.56 -5.82
N ARG A 421 7.94 4.70 -4.76
CA ARG A 421 8.60 3.62 -4.02
C ARG A 421 7.89 3.45 -2.66
N LEU A 422 7.45 2.23 -2.38
CA LEU A 422 6.76 1.82 -1.16
C LEU A 422 7.75 1.54 -0.01
N PRO A 423 7.31 1.58 1.25
CA PRO A 423 8.11 1.11 2.39
C PRO A 423 8.64 -0.32 2.20
N TYR A 424 9.87 -0.56 2.67
CA TYR A 424 10.50 -1.88 2.67
C TYR A 424 10.06 -2.71 3.89
N VAL A 425 9.93 -2.07 5.04
CA VAL A 425 9.28 -2.65 6.24
C VAL A 425 8.10 -1.79 6.65
N TYR A 426 7.14 -2.40 7.35
CA TYR A 426 5.98 -1.71 7.91
C TYR A 426 5.99 -1.89 9.43
N VAL A 427 6.01 -0.78 10.17
CA VAL A 427 6.10 -0.79 11.65
C VAL A 427 5.06 0.17 12.22
N GLY A 428 4.15 -0.36 13.03
CA GLY A 428 3.14 0.39 13.78
C GLY A 428 3.26 0.16 15.28
N GLU A 429 2.24 0.57 16.04
CA GLU A 429 2.25 0.47 17.52
C GLU A 429 2.32 -0.98 18.01
N ARG A 430 1.77 -1.92 17.23
CA ARG A 430 1.81 -3.37 17.46
C ARG A 430 3.17 -4.01 17.10
N GLY A 431 4.16 -3.22 16.69
CA GLY A 431 5.48 -3.68 16.24
C GLY A 431 5.60 -3.82 14.72
N THR A 432 6.47 -4.74 14.29
CA THR A 432 6.87 -4.92 12.88
C THR A 432 6.02 -5.98 12.18
N TYR A 433 5.44 -5.63 11.04
CA TYR A 433 4.75 -6.57 10.16
C TYR A 433 5.79 -7.25 9.25
N LEU A 434 6.19 -8.46 9.65
CA LEU A 434 7.21 -9.23 8.93
C LEU A 434 6.68 -9.79 7.59
N PRO A 435 7.49 -9.78 6.52
CA PRO A 435 7.11 -10.41 5.26
C PRO A 435 7.03 -11.95 5.41
N PRO A 436 6.08 -12.61 4.75
CA PRO A 436 5.95 -14.06 4.84
C PRO A 436 7.11 -14.79 4.15
N LYS A 437 7.56 -15.89 4.76
CA LYS A 437 8.70 -16.72 4.28
C LYS A 437 8.28 -17.80 3.26
N ASP A 438 6.98 -17.93 3.04
CA ASP A 438 6.31 -18.94 2.22
C ASP A 438 5.14 -18.30 1.42
N PRO A 439 4.66 -18.91 0.33
CA PRO A 439 3.57 -18.36 -0.46
C PRO A 439 2.28 -18.20 0.36
N VAL A 440 1.70 -17.00 0.32
CA VAL A 440 0.45 -16.64 1.01
C VAL A 440 -0.68 -16.34 0.02
N PRO A 441 -1.96 -16.38 0.46
CA PRO A 441 -3.08 -15.85 -0.31
C PRO A 441 -2.88 -14.37 -0.71
N PRO A 442 -3.40 -13.91 -1.87
CA PRO A 442 -3.21 -12.53 -2.35
C PRO A 442 -3.79 -11.44 -1.43
N ASP A 443 -4.74 -11.79 -0.58
CA ASP A 443 -5.38 -10.91 0.40
C ASP A 443 -4.63 -10.81 1.74
N TYR A 444 -3.58 -11.61 1.96
CA TYR A 444 -2.79 -11.61 3.20
C TYR A 444 -2.23 -10.24 3.54
N GLY A 445 -1.65 -9.55 2.56
CA GLY A 445 -1.15 -8.19 2.68
C GLY A 445 -1.24 -7.53 1.32
N LYS A 446 -1.63 -6.25 1.27
CA LYS A 446 -2.13 -5.61 0.05
C LYS A 446 -1.95 -4.10 0.01
N LEU A 447 -1.69 -3.59 -1.20
CA LEU A 447 -1.98 -2.23 -1.62
C LEU A 447 -3.47 -2.14 -1.97
N LEU A 448 -4.20 -1.23 -1.34
CA LEU A 448 -5.64 -1.09 -1.51
C LEU A 448 -6.00 -0.44 -2.86
N THR A 449 -7.15 -0.83 -3.40
CA THR A 449 -7.80 -0.16 -4.54
C THR A 449 -8.15 1.30 -4.21
N GLY A 450 -8.42 2.10 -5.23
CA GLY A 450 -8.65 3.54 -5.10
C GLY A 450 -7.36 4.38 -5.02
N MET A 451 -6.18 3.76 -5.10
CA MET A 451 -4.90 4.47 -5.16
C MET A 451 -4.80 5.45 -6.34
N TYR A 452 -5.47 5.17 -7.47
CA TYR A 452 -5.31 5.93 -8.72
C TYR A 452 -6.55 6.79 -9.00
N GLY A 453 -6.36 8.09 -9.18
CA GLY A 453 -7.42 9.01 -9.58
C GLY A 453 -7.06 9.82 -10.83
N ILE A 454 -8.08 10.47 -11.40
CA ILE A 454 -7.93 11.49 -12.45
C ILE A 454 -8.78 12.69 -12.05
N VAL A 455 -8.22 13.89 -12.18
CA VAL A 455 -8.88 15.18 -11.95
C VAL A 455 -8.65 16.06 -13.18
N GLU A 456 -9.65 16.84 -13.58
CA GLU A 456 -9.51 17.83 -14.65
C GLU A 456 -8.52 18.94 -14.25
N ILE A 457 -7.86 19.59 -15.22
CA ILE A 457 -7.23 20.90 -14.94
C ILE A 457 -8.34 21.96 -14.91
N SER A 458 -8.82 22.26 -13.70
CA SER A 458 -9.55 23.49 -13.45
C SER A 458 -8.61 24.68 -13.60
N ASP A 459 -8.71 25.41 -14.71
CA ASP A 459 -8.09 26.72 -14.90
C ASP A 459 -8.69 27.72 -13.89
N ASN A 460 -8.19 27.72 -12.65
CA ASN A 460 -8.48 28.73 -11.64
C ASN A 460 -7.82 30.05 -12.05
N LYS A 461 -8.49 30.76 -12.96
CA LYS A 461 -8.15 32.12 -13.38
C LYS A 461 -8.26 33.08 -12.18
N LEU A 462 -7.12 33.49 -11.65
CA LEU A 462 -6.58 34.85 -11.87
C LEU A 462 -5.17 35.00 -11.28
#